data_AF-A0A7Y6TVX2-F1
#
_entry.id   AF-A0A7Y6TVX2-F1
#
_cell.length_a   1.000
_cell.length_b   1.000
_cell.length_c   1.000
_cell.angle_alpha   90.00
_cell.angle_beta   90.00
_cell.angle_gamma   90.00
#
_symmetry.space_group_name_H-M   'P 1'
#
loop_
_entity.id
_entity.type
_entity.pdbx_description
1 polymer ?
#
loop_
_entity_poly.entity_id
_entity_poly.type
_entity_poly.pdbx_seq_one_letter_code
_entity_poly.pdbx_strand_id
1 'polypeptide(L)'
;MTLFGIELRKPSFNEVTAATVLGVGLWIAVLGFSRASGHPLDISEAGALLLLAMWGSLGARVGVRLDKGGRHLAVSIAVSALLLGVYQAAWALTV
;
A
#
# COMPACT_ATOMS: atom_id res chain seq x y z
N MET A 1 17.60 5.66 9.08
CA MET A 1 18.32 4.98 7.98
C MET A 1 18.01 5.74 6.70
N THR A 2 19.00 6.17 5.92
CA THR A 2 18.76 6.90 4.68
C THR A 2 18.62 5.93 3.52
N LEU A 3 17.48 5.93 2.83
CA LEU A 3 17.23 5.10 1.66
C LEU A 3 16.88 6.01 0.48
N PHE A 4 17.68 5.99 -0.57
CA PHE A 4 17.58 6.95 -1.67
C PHE A 4 17.53 8.42 -1.18
N GLY A 5 18.24 8.71 -0.08
CA GLY A 5 18.27 10.01 0.60
C GLY A 5 17.04 10.37 1.44
N ILE A 6 16.02 9.52 1.49
CA ILE A 6 14.88 9.67 2.39
C ILE A 6 15.29 9.19 3.78
N GLU A 7 15.10 10.02 4.81
CA GLU A 7 15.25 9.58 6.18
C GLU A 7 14.11 8.65 6.56
N LEU A 8 14.40 7.35 6.56
CA LEU A 8 13.51 6.34 7.11
C LEU A 8 13.62 6.31 8.63
N ARG A 9 12.45 6.31 9.27
CA ARG A 9 12.27 6.13 10.69
C ARG A 9 11.72 4.73 10.93
N LYS A 10 12.20 4.06 11.98
CA LYS A 10 11.60 2.81 12.45
C LYS A 10 10.26 3.14 13.14
N PRO A 11 9.12 2.68 12.63
CA PRO A 11 7.84 2.91 13.29
C PRO A 11 7.76 2.10 14.59
N SER A 12 7.07 2.65 15.58
CA SER A 12 6.71 1.96 16.81
C SER A 12 5.62 0.90 16.55
N PHE A 13 5.45 -0.05 17.47
CA PHE A 13 4.41 -1.08 17.35
C PHE A 13 3.01 -0.47 17.24
N ASN A 14 2.70 0.56 18.04
CA ASN A 14 1.42 1.26 17.98
C ASN A 14 1.18 1.92 16.61
N GLU A 15 2.23 2.51 16.01
CA GLU A 15 2.13 3.09 14.67
C GLU A 15 1.90 2.02 13.59
N VAL A 16 2.50 0.84 13.74
CA VAL A 16 2.26 -0.30 12.84
C VAL A 16 0.82 -0.79 12.99
N THR A 17 0.35 -1.01 14.21
CA THR A 17 -1.04 -1.45 14.47
C THR A 17 -2.04 -0.45 13.92
N ALA A 18 -1.85 0.85 14.19
CA ALA A 18 -2.71 1.89 13.64
C ALA A 18 -2.67 1.93 12.10
N ALA A 19 -1.49 1.78 11.50
CA ALA A 19 -1.36 1.72 10.04
C ALA A 19 -2.08 0.49 9.44
N THR A 20 -2.02 -0.66 10.10
CA THR A 20 -2.73 -1.87 9.68
C THR A 20 -4.24 -1.67 9.74
N VAL A 21 -4.76 -1.13 10.85
CA VAL A 21 -6.20 -0.85 11.00
C VAL A 21 -6.66 0.15 9.93
N LEU A 22 -5.88 1.20 9.67
CA LEU A 22 -6.20 2.16 8.61
C LEU A 22 -6.15 1.53 7.21
N GLY A 23 -5.14 0.71 6.92
CA GLY A 23 -4.99 0.03 5.63
C GLY A 23 -6.15 -0.92 5.35
N VAL A 24 -6.52 -1.75 6.33
CA VAL A 24 -7.66 -2.68 6.23
C VAL A 24 -8.98 -1.91 6.16
N GLY A 25 -9.17 -0.87 6.98
CA GLY A 25 -10.38 -0.05 6.96
C GLY A 25 -10.58 0.65 5.62
N LEU A 26 -9.51 1.21 5.04
CA LEU A 26 -9.54 1.82 3.72
C LEU A 26 -9.86 0.79 2.63
N TRP A 27 -9.25 -0.40 2.71
CA TRP A 27 -9.53 -1.49 1.78
C TRP A 27 -11.01 -1.91 1.80
N ILE A 28 -11.59 -2.12 2.98
CA ILE A 28 -13.02 -2.44 3.14
C ILE A 28 -13.90 -1.31 2.59
N ALA A 29 -13.55 -0.05 2.87
CA ALA A 29 -14.29 1.10 2.37
C ALA A 29 -14.33 1.14 0.83
N VAL A 30 -13.18 0.93 0.18
CA VAL A 30 -13.09 0.89 -1.29
C VAL A 30 -13.83 -0.31 -1.86
N LEU A 31 -13.73 -1.50 -1.23
CA LEU A 31 -14.52 -2.66 -1.66
C LEU A 31 -16.03 -2.40 -1.56
N GLY A 32 -16.49 -1.81 -0.45
CA GLY A 32 -17.88 -1.42 -0.26
C GLY A 32 -18.34 -0.43 -1.33
N PHE A 33 -17.52 0.59 -1.61
CA PHE A 33 -17.80 1.58 -2.66
C PHE A 33 -17.83 0.96 -4.07
N SER A 34 -16.88 0.08 -4.39
CA SER A 34 -16.81 -0.60 -5.69
C SER A 34 -18.07 -1.44 -5.95
N ARG A 35 -18.55 -2.15 -4.92
CA ARG A 35 -19.80 -2.91 -5.01
C ARG A 35 -21.01 -2.00 -5.14
N ALA A 36 -21.09 -0.94 -4.35
CA ALA A 36 -22.21 0.00 -4.37
C ALA A 36 -22.33 0.77 -5.70
N SER A 37 -21.20 1.02 -6.37
CA SER A 37 -21.14 1.71 -7.66
C SER A 37 -21.37 0.79 -8.88
N GLY A 38 -21.57 -0.51 -8.67
CA GLY A 38 -21.79 -1.47 -9.75
C GLY A 38 -20.52 -1.92 -10.48
N HIS A 39 -19.34 -1.60 -9.93
CA HIS A 39 -18.03 -1.99 -10.44
C HIS A 39 -17.31 -2.89 -9.42
N PRO A 40 -17.81 -4.11 -9.13
CA PRO A 40 -17.20 -4.98 -8.15
C PRO A 40 -15.80 -5.38 -8.61
N LEU A 41 -14.81 -5.23 -7.72
CA LEU A 41 -13.46 -5.73 -7.96
C LEU A 41 -13.44 -7.26 -7.90
N ASP A 42 -12.64 -7.87 -8.78
CA ASP A 42 -12.36 -9.30 -8.69
C ASP A 42 -11.46 -9.63 -7.49
N ILE A 43 -11.22 -10.93 -7.24
CA ILE A 43 -10.42 -11.38 -6.08
C ILE A 43 -8.96 -10.91 -6.17
N SER A 44 -8.39 -10.89 -7.38
CA SER A 44 -7.01 -10.48 -7.63
C SER A 44 -6.86 -8.97 -7.42
N GLU A 45 -7.78 -8.19 -7.99
CA GLU A 45 -7.84 -6.74 -7.83
C GLU A 45 -8.06 -6.34 -6.37
N ALA A 46 -8.96 -7.03 -5.67
CA ALA A 46 -9.17 -6.83 -4.24
C ALA A 46 -7.89 -7.13 -3.43
N GLY A 47 -7.18 -8.20 -3.74
CA GLY A 47 -5.91 -8.54 -3.07
C GLY A 47 -4.80 -7.52 -3.36
N ALA A 48 -4.67 -7.10 -4.61
CA ALA A 48 -3.72 -6.05 -5.03
C ALA A 48 -3.99 -4.72 -4.31
N LEU A 49 -5.27 -4.34 -4.20
CA LEU A 49 -5.69 -3.13 -3.50
C LEU A 49 -5.34 -3.19 -2.01
N LEU A 50 -5.51 -4.34 -1.36
CA LEU A 50 -5.13 -4.52 0.05
C LEU A 50 -3.63 -4.27 0.26
N LEU A 51 -2.78 -4.82 -0.62
CA LEU A 51 -1.34 -4.62 -0.56
C LEU A 51 -0.95 -3.15 -0.70
N LEU A 52 -1.56 -2.44 -1.65
CA LEU A 52 -1.32 -1.00 -1.84
C LEU A 52 -1.84 -0.17 -0.66
N ALA A 53 -3.02 -0.47 -0.15
CA ALA A 53 -3.60 0.22 1.00
C ALA A 53 -2.71 0.04 2.25
N MET A 54 -2.19 -1.17 2.46
CA MET A 54 -1.25 -1.46 3.53
C MET A 54 0.08 -0.73 3.34
N TRP A 55 0.66 -0.76 2.13
CA TRP A 55 1.91 -0.05 1.85
C TRP A 55 1.76 1.47 2.00
N GLY A 56 0.70 2.07 1.45
CA GLY A 56 0.45 3.51 1.61
C GLY A 56 0.27 3.91 3.08
N SER A 57 -0.43 3.07 3.85
CA SER A 57 -0.61 3.30 5.28
C SER A 57 0.71 3.20 6.03
N LEU A 58 1.48 2.13 5.83
CA LEU A 58 2.72 1.87 6.55
C LEU A 58 3.87 2.77 6.10
N GLY A 59 4.02 2.99 4.79
CA GLY A 59 5.07 3.79 4.17
C GLY A 59 5.11 5.23 4.71
N ALA A 60 3.94 5.84 4.92
CA ALA A 60 3.84 7.15 5.54
C ALA A 60 4.39 7.19 6.98
N ARG A 61 4.32 6.07 7.73
CA ARG A 61 4.84 5.96 9.12
C ARG A 61 6.32 5.59 9.15
N VAL A 62 6.82 4.93 8.10
CA VAL A 62 8.24 4.66 7.88
C VAL A 62 8.99 5.92 7.41
N GLY A 63 8.29 6.97 6.97
CA GLY A 63 8.87 8.25 6.54
C GLY A 63 8.80 8.50 5.03
N VAL A 64 8.19 7.59 4.27
CA VAL A 64 7.87 7.79 2.84
C VAL A 64 6.63 8.66 2.74
N ARG A 65 6.88 9.96 2.80
CA ARG A 65 5.87 11.01 2.82
C ARG A 65 5.73 11.67 1.45
N LEU A 66 4.57 11.48 0.81
CA LEU A 66 4.28 12.04 -0.52
C LEU A 66 4.33 13.57 -0.54
N ASP A 67 4.10 14.21 0.62
CA ASP A 67 4.19 15.66 0.85
C ASP A 67 5.63 16.20 0.85
N LYS A 68 6.65 15.34 0.98
CA LYS A 68 8.07 15.75 1.10
C LYS A 68 8.82 15.84 -0.23
N GLY A 69 8.10 15.85 -1.36
CA GLY A 69 8.65 16.11 -2.69
C GLY A 69 8.75 14.89 -3.61
N GLY A 70 9.11 15.14 -4.87
CA GLY A 70 9.03 14.17 -5.96
C GLY A 70 9.81 12.86 -5.73
N ARG A 71 10.89 12.89 -4.94
CA ARG A 71 11.67 11.68 -4.62
C ARG A 71 10.91 10.71 -3.73
N HIS A 72 10.14 11.20 -2.75
CA HIS A 72 9.30 10.35 -1.92
C HIS A 72 8.14 9.74 -2.72
N LEU A 73 7.58 10.52 -3.65
CA LEU A 73 6.59 10.04 -4.60
C LEU A 73 7.17 8.93 -5.50
N ALA A 74 8.34 9.15 -6.09
CA ALA A 74 9.00 8.17 -6.94
C ALA A 74 9.30 6.86 -6.19
N VAL A 75 9.81 6.93 -4.96
CA VAL A 75 10.03 5.74 -4.13
C VAL A 75 8.73 5.02 -3.81
N SER A 76 7.66 5.76 -3.46
CA SER A 76 6.36 5.16 -3.21
C SER A 76 5.80 4.43 -4.43
N ILE A 77 5.91 5.05 -5.61
CA ILE A 77 5.51 4.45 -6.89
C ILE A 77 6.35 3.21 -7.19
N ALA A 78 7.68 3.30 -7.04
CA ALA A 78 8.57 2.18 -7.31
C ALA A 78 8.27 0.97 -6.42
N VAL A 79 8.07 1.19 -5.11
CA VAL A 79 7.71 0.10 -4.20
C VAL A 79 6.32 -0.44 -4.50
N SER A 80 5.36 0.42 -4.83
CA SER A 80 4.02 -0.01 -5.22
C SER A 80 4.04 -0.88 -6.49
N ALA A 81 4.79 -0.46 -7.50
CA ALA A 81 4.98 -1.22 -8.74
C ALA A 81 5.67 -2.57 -8.48
N LEU A 82 6.68 -2.59 -7.62
CA LEU A 82 7.36 -3.83 -7.22
C LEU A 82 6.40 -4.78 -6.50
N LEU A 83 5.63 -4.28 -5.52
CA LEU A 83 4.66 -5.09 -4.77
C LEU A 83 3.60 -5.67 -5.69
N LEU A 84 3.06 -4.87 -6.61
CA LEU A 84 2.08 -5.32 -7.59
C LEU A 84 2.67 -6.35 -8.54
N GLY A 85 3.87 -6.11 -9.07
CA GLY A 85 4.54 -7.04 -9.97
C GLY A 85 4.79 -8.40 -9.31
N VAL A 86 5.29 -8.41 -8.07
CA VAL A 86 5.49 -9.64 -7.29
C VAL A 86 4.15 -10.34 -7.00
N TYR A 87 3.13 -9.58 -6.61
CA TYR A 87 1.80 -10.13 -6.34
C TYR A 87 1.18 -10.77 -7.58
N GLN A 88 1.20 -10.08 -8.73
CA GLN A 88 0.67 -10.60 -9.98
C GLN A 88 1.45 -11.81 -10.47
N ALA A 89 2.77 -11.81 -10.36
CA ALA A 89 3.59 -12.97 -10.69
C ALA A 89 3.25 -14.17 -9.80
N ALA A 90 3.09 -13.95 -8.49
CA ALA A 90 2.69 -15.01 -7.57
C ALA A 90 1.29 -15.55 -7.90
N TRP A 91 0.33 -14.66 -8.17
CA TRP A 91 -1.02 -15.03 -8.58
C TRP A 91 -1.01 -15.87 -9.87
N ALA A 92 -0.26 -15.44 -10.89
CA ALA A 92 -0.13 -16.14 -12.16
C ALA A 92 0.52 -17.52 -12.06
N LEU A 93 1.31 -17.79 -11.03
CA LEU A 93 1.89 -19.11 -10.76
C LEU A 93 0.93 -20.04 -10.00
N THR A 94 -0.12 -19.50 -9.40
CA THR A 94 -1.06 -20.24 -8.54
C THR A 94 -2.41 -20.55 -9.21
N VAL A 95 -2.66 -19.96 -10.39
CA VAL A 95 -3.85 -20.19 -11.24
C VAL A 95 -3.46 -21.10 -12.40
#